data_AF-A0A0G1R5U9-F1
#
_entry.id   AF-A0A0G1R5U9-F1
#
_cell.length_a   1.000
_cell.length_b   1.000
_cell.length_c   1.000
_cell.angle_alpha   90.00
_cell.angle_beta   90.00
_cell.angle_gamma   90.00
#
_symmetry.space_group_name_H-M   'P 1'
#
loop_
_entity.id
_entity.type
_entity.pdbx_description
1 polymer ?
#
loop_
_entity_poly.entity_id
_entity_poly.type
_entity_poly.pdbx_seq_one_letter_code
_entity_poly.pdbx_strand_id
1 'polypeptide(L)'
;MEYPGSVSEKLWIGLKFGLLNLACMVFAVGPILDLTGISEKLPVIVGPEEPVTFLLFLETVLLAPFIEEAMFRFFPIRICRWLTKNKIILWAVIICASILFGRAHGTWWNVLAQGIGGIILSWAFLRGGYVSSVTAHAVMNSALFLSLIVSQAFGAHASVFLNFVSRFIINALVFLS
;
A
#
# COMPACT_ATOMS: atom_id res chain seq x y z
N MET A 1 10.37 -14.01 16.72
CA MET A 1 10.73 -15.10 15.81
C MET A 1 10.19 -14.78 14.43
N GLU A 2 11.04 -14.89 13.41
CA GLU A 2 10.64 -14.76 12.01
C GLU A 2 9.84 -15.98 11.57
N TYR A 3 8.94 -15.83 10.60
CA TYR A 3 8.20 -16.96 10.06
C TYR A 3 9.18 -17.95 9.40
N PRO A 4 9.19 -19.24 9.81
CA PRO A 4 10.20 -20.21 9.38
C PRO A 4 9.96 -20.78 7.98
N GLY A 5 8.91 -20.38 7.27
CA GLY A 5 8.62 -20.86 5.92
C GLY A 5 9.64 -20.43 4.88
N SER A 6 9.65 -21.16 3.77
CA SER A 6 10.45 -20.89 2.58
C SER A 6 10.15 -19.50 1.98
N VAL A 7 11.06 -18.99 1.15
CA VAL A 7 10.85 -17.72 0.45
C VAL A 7 9.60 -17.77 -0.42
N SER A 8 9.35 -18.87 -1.14
CA SER A 8 8.17 -19.05 -1.97
C SER A 8 6.87 -18.95 -1.17
N GLU A 9 6.79 -19.57 0.02
CA GLU A 9 5.62 -19.47 0.89
C GLU A 9 5.40 -18.04 1.38
N LYS A 10 6.48 -17.33 1.73
CA LYS A 10 6.43 -15.92 2.15
C LYS A 10 5.92 -15.01 1.02
N LEU A 11 6.40 -15.22 -0.20
CA LEU A 11 5.94 -14.50 -1.39
C LEU A 11 4.44 -14.76 -1.63
N TRP A 12 4.00 -16.02 -1.51
CA TRP A 12 2.59 -16.38 -1.69
C TRP A 12 1.66 -15.77 -0.63
N ILE A 13 2.09 -15.76 0.64
CA ILE A 13 1.38 -15.06 1.70
C ILE A 13 1.28 -13.56 1.36
N GLY A 14 2.40 -12.96 0.95
CA GLY A 14 2.44 -11.56 0.57
C GLY A 14 1.49 -11.24 -0.59
N LEU A 15 1.48 -12.05 -1.64
CA LEU A 15 0.57 -11.89 -2.77
C LEU A 15 -0.90 -11.90 -2.33
N LYS A 16 -1.30 -12.86 -1.48
CA LYS A 16 -2.68 -12.92 -0.96
C LYS A 16 -3.07 -11.66 -0.20
N PHE A 17 -2.19 -11.16 0.67
CA PHE A 17 -2.44 -9.95 1.43
C PHE A 17 -2.40 -8.69 0.57
N GLY A 18 -1.55 -8.64 -0.45
CA GLY A 18 -1.52 -7.56 -1.44
C GLY A 18 -2.82 -7.49 -2.23
N LEU A 19 -3.32 -8.63 -2.70
CA LEU A 19 -4.62 -8.71 -3.38
C LEU A 19 -5.80 -8.39 -2.44
N LEU A 20 -5.75 -8.82 -1.18
CA LEU A 20 -6.73 -8.45 -0.16
C LEU A 20 -6.72 -6.93 0.07
N ASN A 21 -5.54 -6.34 0.18
CA ASN A 21 -5.39 -4.90 0.35
C ASN A 21 -5.98 -4.14 -0.83
N LEU A 22 -5.63 -4.56 -2.06
CA LEU A 22 -6.19 -4.00 -3.28
C LEU A 22 -7.72 -4.10 -3.32
N ALA A 23 -8.27 -5.27 -2.99
CA ALA A 23 -9.72 -5.45 -2.92
C ALA A 23 -10.36 -4.54 -1.86
N CYS A 24 -9.74 -4.37 -0.69
CA CYS A 24 -10.22 -3.46 0.34
C CYS A 24 -10.21 -2.00 -0.14
N MET A 25 -9.15 -1.57 -0.83
CA MET A 25 -9.08 -0.22 -1.38
C MET A 25 -10.15 0.02 -2.44
N VAL A 26 -10.37 -0.93 -3.35
CA VAL A 26 -11.35 -0.80 -4.44
C VAL A 26 -12.79 -0.88 -3.94
N PHE A 27 -13.11 -1.84 -3.06
CA PHE A 27 -14.51 -2.14 -2.72
C PHE A 27 -14.98 -1.53 -1.39
N ALA A 28 -14.08 -1.07 -0.53
CA ALA A 28 -14.45 -0.46 0.76
C ALA A 28 -14.03 1.01 0.84
N VAL A 29 -12.75 1.31 0.65
CA VAL A 29 -12.24 2.69 0.84
C VAL A 29 -12.67 3.60 -0.31
N GLY A 30 -12.53 3.14 -1.55
CA GLY A 30 -12.89 3.89 -2.76
C GLY A 30 -14.31 4.49 -2.71
N PRO A 31 -15.36 3.67 -2.49
CA PRO A 31 -16.72 4.17 -2.39
C PRO A 31 -16.92 5.23 -1.29
N ILE A 32 -16.20 5.12 -0.17
CA ILE A 32 -16.28 6.11 0.92
C ILE A 32 -15.69 7.46 0.48
N LEU A 33 -14.54 7.44 -0.19
CA LEU A 33 -13.90 8.65 -0.72
C LEU A 33 -14.78 9.34 -1.77
N ASP A 34 -15.40 8.54 -2.65
CA ASP A 34 -16.32 9.07 -3.68
C ASP A 34 -17.57 9.69 -3.06
N LEU A 35 -18.21 9.02 -2.09
CA LEU A 35 -19.41 9.51 -1.41
C LEU A 35 -19.14 10.77 -0.58
N THR A 36 -17.92 10.95 -0.09
CA THR A 36 -17.51 12.14 0.66
C THR A 36 -17.08 13.29 -0.24
N GLY A 37 -17.05 13.09 -1.57
CA GLY A 37 -16.62 14.10 -2.53
C GLY A 37 -15.11 14.38 -2.46
N ILE A 38 -14.34 13.51 -1.80
CA ILE A 38 -12.91 13.66 -1.61
C ILE A 38 -12.23 13.00 -2.79
N SER A 39 -12.16 13.76 -3.87
CA SER A 39 -11.41 13.45 -5.07
C SER A 39 -10.24 14.43 -5.11
N GLU A 40 -9.06 14.03 -4.65
CA GLU A 40 -7.88 14.83 -4.93
C GLU A 40 -7.58 14.79 -6.43
N LYS A 41 -7.08 15.91 -6.98
CA LYS A 41 -6.82 16.01 -8.42
C LYS A 41 -5.64 15.12 -8.78
N LEU A 42 -5.82 14.27 -9.78
CA LEU A 42 -4.75 13.55 -10.48
C LEU A 42 -3.48 14.40 -10.58
N PRO A 43 -2.32 13.95 -10.06
CA PRO A 43 -1.07 14.61 -10.35
C PRO A 43 -0.86 14.56 -11.86
N VAL A 44 -0.63 15.74 -12.45
CA VAL A 44 -0.27 15.85 -13.87
C VAL A 44 1.18 15.37 -13.97
N ILE A 45 1.37 14.10 -14.32
CA ILE A 45 2.70 13.58 -14.59
C ILE A 45 3.10 14.05 -15.99
N VAL A 46 4.15 14.88 -16.03
CA VAL A 46 4.80 15.37 -17.23
C VAL A 46 5.32 14.17 -18.03
N GLY A 47 5.22 14.23 -19.37
CA GLY A 47 5.23 13.08 -20.28
C GLY A 47 6.42 12.11 -20.16
N PRO A 48 6.29 10.94 -20.80
CA PRO A 48 7.18 9.80 -20.58
C PRO A 48 8.51 10.05 -21.27
N GLU A 49 9.50 10.53 -20.53
CA GLU A 49 10.87 10.14 -20.82
C GLU A 49 11.07 8.75 -20.20
N GLU A 50 11.24 7.73 -21.04
CA GLU A 50 11.49 6.32 -20.67
C GLU A 50 12.37 6.10 -19.41
N PRO A 51 13.51 6.81 -19.23
CA PRO A 51 14.32 6.63 -18.01
C PRO A 51 13.61 7.06 -16.71
N VAL A 52 12.72 8.06 -16.77
CA VAL A 52 12.00 8.58 -15.60
C VAL A 52 10.96 7.56 -15.13
N THR A 53 10.24 6.93 -16.05
CA THR A 53 9.21 5.92 -15.75
C THR A 53 9.81 4.67 -15.09
N PHE A 54 10.97 4.20 -15.58
CA PHE A 54 11.65 3.05 -14.99
C PHE A 54 12.18 3.35 -13.57
N LEU A 55 12.79 4.52 -13.37
CA LEU A 55 13.27 4.93 -12.04
C LEU A 55 12.11 5.06 -11.04
N LEU A 56 10.98 5.64 -11.48
CA LEU A 56 9.77 5.74 -10.66
C LEU A 56 9.24 4.35 -10.28
N PHE A 57 9.26 3.38 -11.19
CA PHE A 57 8.88 2.00 -10.87
C PHE A 57 9.77 1.41 -9.78
N LEU A 58 11.10 1.51 -9.93
CA LEU A 58 12.04 0.96 -8.95
C LEU A 58 11.85 1.59 -7.57
N GLU A 59 11.69 2.91 -7.51
CA GLU A 59 11.47 3.63 -6.27
C GLU A 59 10.15 3.20 -5.61
N THR A 60 9.04 3.28 -6.34
CA THR A 60 7.70 3.08 -5.79
C THR A 60 7.37 1.61 -5.52
N VAL A 61 7.81 0.68 -6.37
CA VAL A 61 7.41 -0.74 -6.26
C VAL A 61 8.40 -1.56 -5.46
N LEU A 62 9.68 -1.17 -5.41
CA LEU A 62 10.72 -1.96 -4.74
C LEU A 62 11.30 -1.24 -3.53
N LEU A 63 11.85 -0.04 -3.72
CA LEU A 63 12.63 0.62 -2.67
C LEU A 63 11.75 1.12 -1.53
N ALA A 64 10.65 1.81 -1.85
CA ALA A 64 9.71 2.33 -0.86
C ALA A 64 9.09 1.20 -0.02
N PRO A 65 8.50 0.13 -0.59
CA PRO A 65 8.03 -1.02 0.18
C PRO A 65 9.08 -1.63 1.08
N PHE A 66 10.33 -1.74 0.63
CA PHE A 66 11.40 -2.26 1.47
C PHE A 66 11.64 -1.37 2.69
N ILE A 67 11.90 -0.08 2.48
CA ILE A 67 12.23 0.85 3.57
C ILE A 67 11.03 1.06 4.52
N GLU A 68 9.85 1.30 3.97
CA GLU A 68 8.65 1.61 4.74
C GLU A 68 8.20 0.42 5.59
N GLU A 69 8.24 -0.80 5.05
CA GLU A 69 7.91 -1.99 5.83
C GLU A 69 8.92 -2.24 6.95
N ALA A 70 10.18 -1.86 6.75
CA ALA A 70 11.18 -1.94 7.81
C ALA A 70 10.83 -0.95 8.94
N MET A 71 10.56 0.30 8.59
CA MET A 71 10.27 1.40 9.51
C MET A 71 8.96 1.23 10.28
N PHE A 72 7.87 0.89 9.58
CA PHE A 72 6.52 0.90 10.17
C PHE A 72 6.06 -0.47 10.67
N ARG A 73 6.71 -1.58 10.26
CA ARG A 73 6.33 -2.93 10.69
C ARG A 73 7.46 -3.66 11.36
N PHE A 74 8.58 -3.87 10.67
CA PHE A 74 9.66 -4.71 11.19
C PHE A 74 10.15 -4.23 12.56
N PHE A 75 10.58 -2.96 12.67
CA PHE A 75 11.10 -2.44 13.93
C PHE A 75 10.02 -2.33 15.01
N PRO A 76 8.87 -1.65 14.80
CA PRO A 76 7.88 -1.46 15.86
C PRO A 76 7.32 -2.77 16.40
N ILE A 77 6.98 -3.71 15.51
CA ILE A 77 6.41 -5.01 15.90
C ILE A 77 7.45 -5.88 16.59
N ARG A 78 8.71 -5.91 16.12
CA ARG A 78 9.76 -6.71 16.79
C ARG A 78 10.14 -6.15 18.15
N ILE A 79 10.35 -4.84 18.25
CA ILE A 79 10.69 -4.19 19.52
C ILE A 79 9.58 -4.44 20.54
N CYS A 80 8.31 -4.25 20.16
CA CYS A 80 7.19 -4.53 21.05
C CYS A 80 7.15 -6.00 21.50
N ARG A 81 7.31 -6.96 20.58
CA ARG A 81 7.29 -8.39 20.92
C ARG A 81 8.46 -8.79 21.81
N TRP A 82 9.61 -8.15 21.64
CA TRP A 82 10.79 -8.37 22.48
C TRP A 82 10.58 -7.83 23.90
N LEU A 83 10.06 -6.62 24.03
CA LEU A 83 9.89 -5.94 25.34
C LEU A 83 8.70 -6.47 26.15
N THR A 84 7.53 -6.63 25.54
CA THR A 84 6.28 -6.78 26.31
C THR A 84 5.69 -8.16 26.25
N LYS A 85 5.83 -8.86 25.11
CA LYS A 85 5.11 -10.11 24.77
C LYS A 85 3.58 -10.02 24.93
N ASN A 86 3.02 -8.81 25.11
CA ASN A 86 1.61 -8.58 25.38
C ASN A 86 0.86 -8.30 24.07
N LYS A 87 -0.20 -9.06 23.81
CA LYS A 87 -0.99 -8.95 22.57
C LYS A 87 -1.74 -7.62 22.45
N ILE A 88 -2.22 -7.05 23.55
CA ILE A 88 -2.95 -5.77 23.55
C ILE A 88 -1.99 -4.65 23.14
N ILE A 89 -0.80 -4.62 23.77
CA ILE A 89 0.23 -3.62 23.44
C ILE A 89 0.69 -3.79 21.99
N LEU A 90 0.85 -5.03 21.51
CA LEU A 90 1.18 -5.31 20.11
C LEU A 90 0.18 -4.71 19.14
N TRP A 91 -1.12 -4.90 19.39
CA TRP A 91 -2.16 -4.35 18.53
C TRP A 91 -2.25 -2.82 18.63
N ALA A 92 -2.05 -2.24 19.81
CA ALA A 92 -1.93 -0.79 19.95
C ALA A 92 -0.77 -0.24 19.10
N VAL A 93 0.40 -0.88 19.14
CA VAL A 93 1.56 -0.51 18.32
C VAL A 93 1.24 -0.64 16.83
N ILE A 94 0.58 -1.71 16.40
CA ILE A 94 0.18 -1.89 14.99
C ILE A 94 -0.77 -0.77 14.54
N ILE A 95 -1.77 -0.43 15.34
CA ILE A 95 -2.73 0.63 15.02
C ILE A 95 -2.01 1.98 14.95
N CYS A 96 -1.19 2.32 15.94
CA CYS A 96 -0.42 3.57 15.93
C CYS A 96 0.54 3.66 14.74
N ALA A 97 1.29 2.60 14.44
CA ALA A 97 2.19 2.56 13.29
C ALA A 97 1.43 2.69 11.96
N SER A 98 0.22 2.12 11.87
CA SER A 98 -0.62 2.23 10.68
C SER A 98 -1.20 3.64 10.49
N ILE A 99 -1.59 4.32 11.59
CA ILE A 99 -1.99 5.72 11.55
C ILE A 99 -0.82 6.61 11.11
N LEU A 100 0.37 6.40 11.67
CA LEU A 100 1.57 7.15 11.30
C LEU A 100 1.97 6.90 9.84
N PHE A 101 1.87 5.65 9.39
CA PHE A 101 2.09 5.28 7.98
C PHE A 101 1.15 6.07 7.08
N GLY A 102 -0.16 6.03 7.34
CA GLY A 102 -1.11 6.79 6.54
C GLY A 102 -0.91 8.30 6.62
N ARG A 103 -0.54 8.85 7.79
CA ARG A 103 -0.28 10.28 7.92
C ARG A 103 1.00 10.73 7.20
N ALA A 104 2.02 9.86 7.11
CA ALA A 104 3.25 10.13 6.37
C ALA A 104 3.03 10.26 4.87
N HIS A 105 1.88 9.79 4.38
CA HIS A 105 1.50 9.82 2.97
C HIS A 105 0.72 11.10 2.59
N GLY A 106 0.31 11.93 3.55
CA GLY A 106 -0.38 13.19 3.24
C GLY A 106 -1.38 13.61 4.30
N THR A 107 -2.61 13.92 3.88
CA THR A 107 -3.67 14.42 4.75
C THR A 107 -4.22 13.37 5.73
N TRP A 108 -5.22 13.76 6.54
CA TRP A 108 -5.91 12.83 7.43
C TRP A 108 -6.75 11.79 6.69
N TRP A 109 -7.11 12.02 5.42
CA TRP A 109 -7.84 11.04 4.59
C TRP A 109 -6.97 9.86 4.21
N ASN A 110 -5.65 10.08 4.10
CA ASN A 110 -4.67 9.02 3.91
C ASN A 110 -4.66 8.04 5.08
N VAL A 111 -5.01 8.46 6.31
CA VAL A 111 -5.14 7.54 7.45
C VAL A 111 -6.25 6.53 7.21
N LEU A 112 -7.33 6.91 6.51
CA LEU A 112 -8.40 5.97 6.18
C LEU A 112 -7.92 4.94 5.15
N ALA A 113 -7.36 5.39 4.02
CA ALA A 113 -6.90 4.50 2.96
C ALA A 113 -5.63 3.72 3.37
N GLN A 114 -4.54 4.45 3.57
CA GLN A 114 -3.23 3.90 3.85
C GLN A 114 -3.11 3.35 5.28
N GLY A 115 -3.87 3.88 6.25
CA GLY A 115 -3.89 3.29 7.59
C GLY A 115 -4.59 1.93 7.64
N ILE A 116 -5.71 1.75 6.94
CA ILE A 116 -6.32 0.41 6.78
C ILE A 116 -5.37 -0.52 6.05
N GLY A 117 -4.75 -0.04 4.95
CA GLY A 117 -3.70 -0.80 4.26
C GLY A 117 -2.56 -1.19 5.18
N GLY A 118 -2.14 -0.28 6.06
CA GLY A 118 -1.09 -0.51 7.04
C GLY A 118 -1.40 -1.59 8.06
N ILE A 119 -2.67 -1.76 8.43
CA ILE A 119 -3.12 -2.87 9.28
C ILE A 119 -3.03 -4.19 8.51
N ILE A 120 -3.45 -4.22 7.24
CA ILE A 120 -3.37 -5.40 6.37
C ILE A 120 -1.91 -5.81 6.14
N LEU A 121 -1.01 -4.86 5.90
CA LEU A 121 0.43 -5.10 5.78
C LEU A 121 1.04 -5.62 7.09
N SER A 122 0.63 -5.07 8.23
CA SER A 122 1.01 -5.61 9.55
C SER A 122 0.50 -7.04 9.73
N TRP A 123 -0.66 -7.39 9.20
CA TRP A 123 -1.18 -8.76 9.22
C TRP A 123 -0.34 -9.70 8.34
N ALA A 124 0.04 -9.26 7.14
CA ALA A 124 0.98 -9.98 6.28
C ALA A 124 2.31 -10.25 7.00
N PHE A 125 2.84 -9.23 7.70
CA PHE A 125 4.04 -9.35 8.51
C PHE A 125 3.89 -10.38 9.63
N LEU A 126 2.77 -10.38 10.36
CA LEU A 126 2.53 -11.34 11.44
C LEU A 126 2.37 -12.78 10.92
N ARG A 127 1.93 -12.96 9.67
CA ARG A 127 1.70 -14.28 9.06
C ARG A 127 2.92 -14.86 8.36
N GLY A 128 3.71 -14.03 7.67
CA GLY A 128 4.83 -14.49 6.85
C GLY A 128 6.13 -13.70 7.01
N GLY A 129 6.16 -12.70 7.90
CA GLY A 129 7.33 -11.89 8.18
C GLY A 129 7.55 -10.77 7.16
N TYR A 130 8.76 -10.21 7.19
CA TYR A 130 9.14 -9.03 6.41
C TYR A 130 8.96 -9.21 4.90
N VAL A 131 9.43 -10.34 4.35
CA VAL A 131 9.28 -10.64 2.92
C VAL A 131 7.81 -10.62 2.50
N SER A 132 6.91 -11.17 3.31
CA SER A 132 5.48 -11.17 3.00
C SER A 132 4.87 -9.78 3.03
N SER A 133 5.26 -8.93 3.97
CA SER A 133 4.72 -7.57 4.05
C SER A 133 5.26 -6.67 2.94
N VAL A 134 6.56 -6.76 2.62
CA VAL A 134 7.18 -6.10 1.45
C VAL A 134 6.51 -6.55 0.15
N THR A 135 6.27 -7.85 -0.02
CA THR A 135 5.61 -8.37 -1.22
C THR A 135 4.16 -7.87 -1.32
N ALA A 136 3.41 -7.88 -0.22
CA ALA A 136 2.04 -7.37 -0.20
C ALA A 136 1.98 -5.89 -0.57
N HIS A 137 2.92 -5.10 -0.06
CA HIS A 137 3.04 -3.68 -0.35
C HIS A 137 3.46 -3.44 -1.82
N ALA A 138 4.47 -4.16 -2.32
CA ALA A 138 4.89 -4.09 -3.71
C ALA A 138 3.77 -4.46 -4.71
N VAL A 139 2.89 -5.43 -4.37
CA VAL A 139 1.72 -5.78 -5.19
C VAL A 139 0.74 -4.60 -5.28
N MET A 140 0.48 -3.90 -4.18
CA MET A 140 -0.35 -2.70 -4.18
C MET A 140 0.29 -1.59 -5.03
N ASN A 141 1.59 -1.34 -4.83
CA ASN A 141 2.31 -0.30 -5.58
C ASN A 141 2.43 -0.64 -7.07
N SER A 142 2.50 -1.93 -7.43
CA SER A 142 2.45 -2.38 -8.82
C SER A 142 1.08 -2.08 -9.46
N ALA A 143 -0.02 -2.32 -8.74
CA ALA A 143 -1.36 -2.01 -9.23
C ALA A 143 -1.57 -0.50 -9.40
N LEU A 144 -1.03 0.28 -8.47
CA LEU A 144 -0.97 1.75 -8.51
C LEU A 144 -0.19 2.23 -9.74
N PHE A 145 1.05 1.75 -9.91
CA PHE A 145 1.90 2.10 -11.04
C PHE A 145 1.28 1.71 -12.39
N LEU A 146 0.72 0.49 -12.51
CA LEU A 146 0.03 0.06 -13.73
C LEU A 146 -1.16 0.96 -14.07
N SER A 147 -1.94 1.36 -13.06
CA SER A 147 -3.09 2.25 -13.26
C SER A 147 -2.67 3.61 -13.78
N LEU A 148 -1.53 4.12 -13.31
CA LEU A 148 -0.94 5.35 -13.81
C LEU A 148 -0.54 5.23 -15.29
N ILE A 149 0.18 4.17 -15.66
CA ILE A 149 0.60 3.93 -17.06
C ILE A 149 -0.60 3.80 -18.00
N VAL A 150 -1.63 3.05 -17.58
CA VAL A 150 -2.87 2.89 -18.35
C VAL A 150 -3.59 4.23 -18.51
N SER A 151 -3.67 5.03 -17.45
CA SER A 151 -4.30 6.36 -17.50
C SER A 151 -3.58 7.30 -18.46
N GLN A 152 -2.25 7.19 -18.57
CA GLN A 152 -1.45 7.99 -19.52
C GLN A 152 -1.64 7.50 -20.96
N ALA A 153 -1.62 6.18 -21.19
CA ALA A 153 -1.70 5.59 -22.53
C ALA A 153 -3.07 5.79 -23.21
N PHE A 154 -4.16 5.79 -22.44
CA PHE A 154 -5.52 5.82 -22.98
C PHE A 154 -6.30 7.12 -22.66
N GLY A 155 -5.68 8.06 -21.93
CA GLY A 155 -6.32 9.30 -21.47
C GLY A 155 -7.56 9.04 -20.58
N ALA A 156 -8.38 10.08 -20.36
CA ALA A 156 -9.61 9.99 -19.56
C ALA A 156 -10.73 9.12 -20.21
N HIS A 157 -10.51 8.58 -21.41
CA HIS A 157 -11.51 7.87 -22.21
C HIS A 157 -11.37 6.34 -22.20
N ALA A 158 -10.45 5.77 -21.40
CA ALA A 158 -10.42 4.34 -21.14
C ALA A 158 -11.78 3.87 -20.59
N SER A 159 -12.28 2.72 -21.07
CA SER A 159 -13.62 2.19 -20.80
C SER A 159 -14.06 2.30 -19.33
N VAL A 160 -15.37 2.37 -19.07
CA VAL A 160 -15.98 2.53 -17.73
C VAL A 160 -15.35 1.61 -16.67
N PHE A 161 -14.93 0.39 -17.03
CA PHE A 161 -14.25 -0.54 -16.11
C PHE A 161 -12.79 -0.14 -15.80
N LEU A 162 -12.03 0.33 -16.79
CA LEU A 162 -10.67 0.84 -16.60
C LEU A 162 -10.70 2.20 -15.91
N ASN A 163 -11.69 3.06 -16.18
CA ASN A 163 -11.93 4.31 -15.47
C ASN A 163 -12.43 4.08 -14.04
N PHE A 164 -13.19 3.01 -13.78
CA PHE A 164 -13.56 2.57 -12.43
C PHE A 164 -12.28 2.19 -11.69
N VAL A 165 -11.56 1.17 -12.15
CA VAL A 165 -10.34 0.68 -11.47
C VAL A 165 -9.26 1.78 -11.37
N SER A 166 -9.03 2.55 -12.44
CA SER A 166 -8.05 3.63 -12.43
C SER A 166 -8.48 4.76 -11.51
N ARG A 167 -9.73 5.26 -11.51
CA ARG A 167 -10.16 6.31 -10.55
C ARG A 167 -10.13 5.82 -9.10
N PHE A 168 -10.45 4.55 -8.83
CA PHE A 168 -10.39 3.99 -7.47
C PHE A 168 -8.95 3.83 -6.96
N ILE A 169 -8.04 3.37 -7.83
CA ILE A 169 -6.62 3.23 -7.51
C ILE A 169 -5.92 4.60 -7.51
N ILE A 170 -6.37 5.53 -8.35
CA ILE A 170 -5.83 6.89 -8.49
C ILE A 170 -6.29 7.81 -7.36
N ASN A 171 -7.54 7.69 -6.88
CA ASN A 171 -7.98 8.35 -5.65
C ASN A 171 -7.14 7.87 -4.44
N ALA A 172 -6.52 6.69 -4.51
CA ALA A 172 -5.51 6.25 -3.54
C ALA A 172 -4.07 6.73 -3.89
N LEU A 173 -3.79 7.13 -5.14
CA LEU A 173 -2.49 7.63 -5.63
C LEU A 173 -2.22 9.10 -5.34
N VAL A 174 -3.24 9.98 -5.35
CA VAL A 174 -2.98 11.41 -5.08
C VAL A 174 -2.51 11.64 -3.63
N PHE A 175 -2.83 10.68 -2.78
CA PHE A 175 -2.35 10.52 -1.42
C PHE A 175 -0.91 9.98 -1.30
N LEU A 176 -0.08 10.02 -2.36
CA LEU A 176 1.33 9.59 -2.35
C LEU A 176 2.30 10.70 -2.81
N SER A 177 1.83 11.95 -2.94
CA SER A 177 2.64 13.12 -3.33
C SER A 177 2.52 14.29 -2.35
#